data_AF-A0A962LFZ1-F1
#
_entry.id   AF-A0A962LFZ1-F1
#
_cell.length_a   1.000
_cell.length_b   1.000
_cell.length_c   1.000
_cell.angle_alpha   90.00
_cell.angle_beta   90.00
_cell.angle_gamma   90.00
#
_symmetry.space_group_name_H-M   'P 1'
#
loop_
_entity.id
_entity.type
_entity.pdbx_description
1 polymer ?
#
loop_
_entity_poly.entity_id
_entity_poly.type
_entity_poly.pdbx_seq_one_letter_code
_entity_poly.pdbx_strand_id
1 'polypeptide(L)'
;LLPEQDHKVPAFINLQQYYMEEFMVQRCMELPQIELRWLHKVTRVSTDDSGAAITVTTRDGDYQLTCDYLLVADGANSPIRDSLGLQSRGQVFEDRFLIADIIMKADFPAERRFWFDAPFHPGQSTLLHKQADNVWRIDFQLGWDADPEEEKKLENIRPRVEAMLGKDREWELEWASVYTFRCRKMDSFIHHRAFFIGDSAHQVSPFGARGANGALQGVENLGWKLAAVIQGRAPAALLQTYDTERQHGARENILHSTRATDFMTPKNHITRVFRDTVLDMSRQFPFARTLVNSGRLSKPCTYEETPLSTPDRGAFNLALRPGTPCTDAPVSGGNGSGWLLNHLGGHFNVLLRGEFDAGGITALEQLATRLRELGIQLTILRVNAPGEPGAHTVHITDHKGVLAERYDLQTAGVYLIRPDQHVAARWRQLDLQELEAAVQRALGSHLQEECAA
;
A
#
# COMPACT_ATOMS: atom_id res chain seq x y z
N LEU A 1 -1.11 -18.08 -7.49
CA LEU A 1 -1.37 -16.65 -7.19
C LEU A 1 -0.13 -15.96 -6.61
N LEU A 2 0.66 -16.63 -5.76
CA LEU A 2 2.03 -16.20 -5.51
C LEU A 2 2.87 -16.54 -6.76
N PRO A 3 3.63 -15.58 -7.32
CA PRO A 3 4.53 -15.87 -8.45
C PRO A 3 5.74 -16.71 -8.03
N GLU A 4 6.07 -16.68 -6.73
CA GLU A 4 7.22 -17.36 -6.13
C GLU A 4 6.80 -17.98 -4.79
N GLN A 5 7.42 -19.11 -4.42
CA GLN A 5 7.17 -19.78 -3.14
C GLN A 5 7.81 -19.02 -1.97
N ASP A 6 7.77 -19.58 -0.75
CA ASP A 6 8.54 -19.10 0.40
C ASP A 6 8.25 -17.63 0.79
N HIS A 7 6.97 -17.33 1.03
CA HIS A 7 6.50 -16.08 1.62
C HIS A 7 5.64 -16.39 2.86
N LYS A 8 5.73 -15.56 3.91
CA LYS A 8 4.89 -15.72 5.12
C LYS A 8 3.41 -15.62 4.80
N VAL A 9 3.06 -14.58 4.03
CA VAL A 9 1.68 -14.23 3.72
C VAL A 9 1.28 -14.83 2.38
N PRO A 10 0.02 -15.31 2.24
CA PRO A 10 -0.49 -15.76 0.95
C PRO A 10 -0.58 -14.59 -0.03
N ALA A 11 -0.83 -14.89 -1.30
CA ALA A 11 -0.91 -13.86 -2.35
C ALA A 11 -1.98 -12.78 -2.09
N PHE A 12 -2.99 -13.13 -1.30
CA PHE A 12 -4.12 -12.28 -0.95
C PHE A 12 -4.81 -12.83 0.30
N ILE A 13 -5.30 -11.92 1.14
CA ILE A 13 -6.22 -12.19 2.24
C ILE A 13 -7.42 -11.28 2.02
N ASN A 14 -8.63 -11.80 2.23
CA ASN A 14 -9.83 -11.02 2.20
C ASN A 14 -10.41 -10.92 3.61
N LEU A 15 -10.56 -9.69 4.10
CA LEU A 15 -11.10 -9.40 5.41
C LEU A 15 -11.99 -8.16 5.30
N GLN A 16 -13.15 -8.21 5.94
CA GLN A 16 -14.06 -7.10 6.03
C GLN A 16 -13.36 -5.89 6.68
N GLN A 17 -13.64 -4.70 6.16
CA GLN A 17 -12.99 -3.46 6.60
C GLN A 17 -13.22 -3.18 8.09
N TYR A 18 -14.40 -3.49 8.63
CA TYR A 18 -14.72 -3.23 10.04
C TYR A 18 -13.83 -4.01 11.02
N TYR A 19 -13.34 -5.20 10.67
CA TYR A 19 -12.38 -5.93 11.52
C TYR A 19 -11.03 -5.22 11.57
N MET A 20 -10.54 -4.76 10.41
CA MET A 20 -9.30 -4.00 10.35
C MET A 20 -9.41 -2.68 11.13
N GLU A 21 -10.52 -1.97 10.98
CA GLU A 21 -10.78 -0.73 11.72
C GLU A 21 -10.88 -0.99 13.23
N GLU A 22 -11.57 -2.06 13.65
CA GLU A 22 -11.65 -2.46 15.06
C GLU A 22 -10.25 -2.68 15.65
N PHE A 23 -9.39 -3.46 14.99
CA PHE A 23 -8.02 -3.72 15.47
C PHE A 23 -7.19 -2.43 15.54
N MET A 24 -7.37 -1.51 14.60
CA MET A 24 -6.70 -0.21 14.63
C MET A 24 -7.20 0.67 15.78
N VAL A 25 -8.51 0.72 16.02
CA VAL A 25 -9.09 1.47 17.14
C VAL A 25 -8.63 0.89 18.47
N GLN A 26 -8.67 -0.44 18.64
CA GLN A 26 -8.14 -1.12 19.83
C GLN A 26 -6.68 -0.75 20.06
N ARG A 27 -5.85 -0.78 19.01
CA ARG A 27 -4.44 -0.39 19.12
C ARG A 27 -4.26 1.08 19.49
N CYS A 28 -5.08 1.99 18.97
CA CYS A 28 -5.05 3.40 19.36
C CYS A 28 -5.38 3.59 20.84
N MET A 29 -6.32 2.81 21.40
CA MET A 29 -6.67 2.88 22.82
C MET A 29 -5.56 2.39 23.76
N GLU A 30 -4.65 1.53 23.27
CA GLU A 30 -3.48 1.07 24.01
C GLU A 30 -2.32 2.09 24.02
N LEU A 31 -2.36 3.10 23.15
CA LEU A 31 -1.29 4.07 22.95
C LEU A 31 -1.66 5.41 23.59
N PRO A 32 -1.09 5.76 24.77
CA PRO A 32 -1.48 6.96 25.50
C PRO A 32 -1.16 8.28 24.77
N GLN A 33 -0.35 8.22 23.72
CA GLN A 33 -0.02 9.37 22.86
C GLN A 33 -1.10 9.67 21.82
N ILE A 34 -2.09 8.80 21.65
CA ILE A 34 -3.16 8.94 20.65
C ILE A 34 -4.46 9.29 21.36
N GLU A 35 -5.07 10.40 20.96
CA GLU A 35 -6.42 10.78 21.39
C GLU A 35 -7.40 10.60 20.22
N LEU A 36 -8.37 9.68 20.37
CA LEU A 36 -9.40 9.44 19.37
C LEU A 36 -10.71 10.14 19.75
N ARG A 37 -11.16 11.08 18.92
CA ARG A 37 -12.37 11.89 19.15
C ARG A 37 -13.47 11.58 18.15
N TRP A 38 -14.41 10.71 18.51
CA TRP A 38 -15.59 10.38 17.70
C TRP A 38 -16.64 11.51 17.71
N LEU A 39 -17.48 11.59 16.68
CA LEU A 39 -18.53 12.62 16.55
C LEU A 39 -17.99 14.06 16.49
N HIS A 40 -16.74 14.22 16.03
CA HIS A 40 -16.07 15.49 15.85
C HIS A 40 -15.86 15.75 14.36
N LYS A 41 -16.61 16.70 13.80
CA LYS A 41 -16.54 17.02 12.37
C LYS A 41 -15.64 18.23 12.15
N VAL A 42 -14.54 18.06 11.42
CA VAL A 42 -13.75 19.20 10.93
C VAL A 42 -14.57 19.92 9.85
N THR A 43 -14.87 21.19 10.08
CA THR A 43 -15.71 22.01 9.19
C THR A 43 -14.95 23.12 8.49
N ARG A 44 -13.81 23.55 9.04
CA ARG A 44 -12.94 24.55 8.42
C ARG A 44 -11.48 24.24 8.69
N VAL A 45 -10.63 24.42 7.68
CA VAL A 45 -9.18 24.31 7.75
C VAL A 45 -8.56 25.56 7.13
N SER A 46 -7.53 26.09 7.78
CA SER A 46 -6.60 27.06 7.21
C SER A 46 -5.19 26.59 7.54
N THR A 47 -4.30 26.60 6.57
CA THR A 47 -2.91 26.14 6.76
C THR A 47 -1.96 27.01 5.96
N ASP A 48 -0.77 27.19 6.51
CA ASP A 48 0.39 27.85 5.89
C ASP A 48 1.66 27.07 6.28
N ASP A 49 2.84 27.59 5.96
CA ASP A 49 4.10 26.90 6.23
C ASP A 49 4.48 26.86 7.72
N SER A 50 3.73 27.52 8.60
CA SER A 50 3.92 27.49 10.06
C SER A 50 3.04 26.45 10.78
N GLY A 51 1.88 26.10 10.22
CA GLY A 51 1.00 25.09 10.81
C GLY A 51 -0.38 25.03 10.17
N ALA A 52 -1.35 24.46 10.88
CA ALA A 52 -2.75 24.43 10.51
C ALA A 52 -3.65 24.82 11.69
N ALA A 53 -4.68 25.62 11.40
CA ALA A 53 -5.79 25.92 12.29
C ALA A 53 -7.04 25.19 11.80
N ILE A 54 -7.70 24.47 12.70
CA ILE A 54 -8.88 23.66 12.40
C ILE A 54 -10.06 24.09 13.28
N THR A 55 -11.24 24.18 12.68
CA THR A 55 -12.52 24.33 13.40
C THR A 55 -13.23 22.99 13.40
N VAL A 56 -13.63 22.55 14.60
CA VAL A 56 -14.30 21.27 14.84
C VAL A 56 -15.68 21.54 15.39
N THR A 57 -16.69 21.01 14.71
CA THR A 57 -18.10 21.07 15.12
C THR A 57 -18.48 19.79 15.85
N THR A 58 -19.10 19.95 17.01
CA THR A 58 -19.67 18.87 17.82
C THR A 58 -21.13 19.16 18.16
N ARG A 59 -21.79 18.26 18.89
CA ARG A 59 -23.14 18.48 19.40
C ARG A 59 -23.21 19.59 20.45
N ASP A 60 -22.12 19.85 21.17
CA ASP A 60 -22.04 20.81 22.27
C ASP A 60 -21.55 22.20 21.82
N GLY A 61 -21.18 22.33 20.54
CA GLY A 61 -20.70 23.56 19.94
C GLY A 61 -19.42 23.37 19.13
N ASP A 62 -18.96 24.49 18.57
CA ASP A 62 -17.73 24.57 17.80
C ASP A 62 -16.54 24.89 18.70
N TYR A 63 -15.39 24.30 18.41
CA TYR A 63 -14.12 24.70 19.01
C TYR A 63 -12.99 24.71 17.97
N GLN A 64 -11.87 25.33 18.33
CA GLN A 64 -10.70 25.46 17.46
C GLN A 64 -9.50 24.74 18.05
N LEU A 65 -8.66 24.21 17.17
CA LEU A 65 -7.36 23.63 17.50
C LEU A 65 -6.31 24.14 16.51
N THR A 66 -5.05 24.07 16.92
CA THR A 66 -3.90 24.27 16.05
C THR A 66 -2.99 23.05 16.09
N CYS A 67 -2.34 22.75 14.97
CA CYS A 67 -1.34 21.68 14.90
C CYS A 67 -0.20 22.07 13.94
N ASP A 68 0.99 21.50 14.16
CA ASP A 68 2.14 21.73 13.28
C ASP A 68 1.95 21.07 11.90
N TYR A 69 1.23 19.94 11.88
CA TYR A 69 0.95 19.16 10.69
C TYR A 69 -0.48 18.61 10.74
N LEU A 70 -1.17 18.64 9.61
CA LEU A 70 -2.53 18.08 9.45
C LEU A 70 -2.49 16.93 8.45
N LEU A 71 -2.86 15.73 8.90
CA LEU A 71 -3.05 14.57 8.00
C LEU A 71 -4.53 14.45 7.64
N VAL A 72 -4.86 14.65 6.38
CA VAL A 72 -6.24 14.67 5.87
C VAL A 72 -6.60 13.31 5.30
N ALA A 73 -7.36 12.52 6.06
CA ALA A 73 -7.84 11.18 5.70
C ALA A 73 -9.38 11.09 5.70
N ASP A 74 -10.06 12.16 5.28
CA ASP A 74 -11.53 12.31 5.28
C ASP A 74 -12.24 11.70 4.04
N GLY A 75 -11.50 10.93 3.24
CA GLY A 75 -12.03 10.06 2.21
C GLY A 75 -12.44 10.75 0.91
N ALA A 76 -13.23 10.04 0.11
CA ALA A 76 -13.46 10.31 -1.31
C ALA A 76 -14.00 11.72 -1.62
N ASN A 77 -14.96 12.18 -0.82
CA ASN A 77 -15.61 13.47 -0.97
C ASN A 77 -15.06 14.48 0.04
N SER A 78 -13.74 14.44 0.26
CA SER A 78 -12.98 15.27 1.19
C SER A 78 -13.49 16.73 1.22
N PRO A 79 -14.28 17.13 2.24
CA PRO A 79 -14.71 18.51 2.38
C PRO A 79 -13.52 19.44 2.63
N ILE A 80 -12.46 18.95 3.26
CA ILE A 80 -11.25 19.74 3.53
C ILE A 80 -10.57 20.10 2.21
N ARG A 81 -10.35 19.11 1.34
CA ARG A 81 -9.76 19.33 0.01
C ARG A 81 -10.57 20.36 -0.79
N ASP A 82 -11.89 20.19 -0.81
CA ASP A 82 -12.79 21.06 -1.57
C ASP A 82 -12.80 22.49 -1.00
N SER A 83 -12.77 22.65 0.33
CA SER A 83 -12.71 23.96 1.01
C SER A 83 -11.40 24.73 0.74
N LEU A 84 -10.31 24.01 0.49
CA LEU A 84 -9.00 24.57 0.13
C LEU A 84 -8.86 24.81 -1.39
N GLY A 85 -9.91 24.51 -2.18
CA GLY A 85 -9.90 24.70 -3.63
C GLY A 85 -8.99 23.71 -4.38
N LEU A 86 -8.63 22.59 -3.76
CA LEU A 86 -7.66 21.64 -4.31
C LEU A 86 -8.35 20.57 -5.16
N GLN A 87 -8.47 20.80 -6.46
CA GLN A 87 -9.18 19.87 -7.34
C GLN A 87 -8.44 18.53 -7.54
N SER A 88 -9.19 17.44 -7.65
CA SER A 88 -8.68 16.16 -8.16
C SER A 88 -8.99 16.03 -9.65
N ARG A 89 -8.01 15.59 -10.44
CA ARG A 89 -8.12 15.38 -11.89
C ARG A 89 -8.11 13.89 -12.21
N GLY A 90 -8.89 13.47 -13.20
CA GLY A 90 -8.93 12.09 -13.65
C GLY A 90 -10.21 11.75 -14.42
N GLN A 91 -10.51 10.46 -14.46
CA GLN A 91 -11.62 9.88 -15.21
C GLN A 91 -12.74 9.43 -14.26
N VAL A 92 -13.98 9.73 -14.63
CA VAL A 92 -15.18 9.10 -14.07
C VAL A 92 -15.62 8.02 -15.04
N PHE A 93 -15.96 6.84 -14.54
CA PHE A 93 -16.53 5.78 -15.35
C PHE A 93 -18.04 5.82 -15.16
N GLU A 94 -18.77 6.02 -16.26
CA GLU A 94 -20.23 6.06 -16.30
C GLU A 94 -20.80 4.65 -16.24
N ASP A 95 -20.57 3.96 -15.12
CA ASP A 95 -21.17 2.68 -14.82
C ASP A 95 -21.45 2.57 -13.32
N ARG A 96 -22.45 1.76 -12.96
CA ARG A 96 -22.86 1.50 -11.60
C ARG A 96 -22.79 0.01 -11.33
N PHE A 97 -22.41 -0.35 -10.13
CA PHE A 97 -22.38 -1.73 -9.67
C PHE A 97 -23.07 -1.83 -8.33
N LEU A 98 -23.89 -2.86 -8.19
CA LEU A 98 -24.51 -3.27 -6.94
C LEU A 98 -23.61 -4.29 -6.25
N ILE A 99 -23.17 -3.97 -5.04
CA ILE A 99 -22.65 -4.94 -4.09
C ILE A 99 -23.81 -5.52 -3.29
N ALA A 100 -23.89 -6.83 -3.22
CA ALA A 100 -24.67 -7.56 -2.24
C ALA A 100 -23.73 -8.50 -1.45
N ASP A 101 -23.57 -8.23 -0.16
CA ASP A 101 -22.96 -9.16 0.79
C ASP A 101 -24.06 -10.05 1.35
N ILE A 102 -23.94 -11.34 1.09
CA ILE A 102 -24.89 -12.35 1.56
C ILE A 102 -24.21 -13.34 2.48
N ILE A 103 -24.89 -13.74 3.54
CA ILE A 103 -24.44 -14.83 4.41
C ILE A 103 -25.02 -16.11 3.85
N MET A 104 -24.16 -17.04 3.43
CA MET A 104 -24.60 -18.37 3.03
C MET A 104 -23.56 -19.43 3.31
N LYS A 105 -24.02 -20.61 3.73
CA LYS A 105 -23.19 -21.81 3.76
C LYS A 105 -23.17 -22.39 2.34
N ALA A 106 -22.04 -22.23 1.67
CA ALA A 106 -21.84 -22.75 0.34
C ALA A 106 -20.49 -23.48 0.24
N ASP A 107 -20.50 -24.65 -0.37
CA ASP A 107 -19.30 -25.46 -0.66
C ASP A 107 -18.55 -24.95 -1.90
N PHE A 108 -18.68 -23.66 -2.23
CA PHE A 108 -17.93 -23.06 -3.32
C PHE A 108 -16.46 -22.90 -2.92
N PRO A 109 -15.51 -23.08 -3.86
CA PRO A 109 -14.12 -22.74 -3.62
C PRO A 109 -13.97 -21.30 -3.16
N ALA A 110 -13.04 -21.04 -2.24
CA ALA A 110 -12.68 -19.70 -1.79
C ALA A 110 -11.82 -18.99 -2.85
N GLU A 111 -12.42 -18.72 -4.01
CA GLU A 111 -11.81 -18.03 -5.15
C GLU A 111 -12.54 -16.72 -5.47
N ARG A 112 -11.87 -15.84 -6.22
CA ARG A 112 -12.52 -14.71 -6.87
C ARG A 112 -12.95 -15.15 -8.26
N ARG A 113 -14.25 -15.21 -8.49
CA ARG A 113 -14.80 -15.60 -9.78
C ARG A 113 -15.36 -14.39 -10.51
N PHE A 114 -14.87 -14.17 -11.72
CA PHE A 114 -15.32 -13.10 -12.60
C PHE A 114 -16.04 -13.71 -13.80
N TRP A 115 -17.25 -13.23 -14.06
CA TRP A 115 -17.97 -13.45 -15.30
C TRP A 115 -17.98 -12.15 -16.07
N PHE A 116 -17.51 -12.17 -17.32
CA PHE A 116 -17.55 -11.02 -18.23
C PHE A 116 -18.83 -10.95 -19.07
N ASP A 117 -19.60 -12.05 -19.05
CA ASP A 117 -20.94 -12.23 -19.58
C ASP A 117 -21.58 -13.38 -18.80
N ALA A 118 -22.27 -13.06 -17.70
CA ALA A 118 -22.81 -14.08 -16.80
C ALA A 118 -24.10 -14.69 -17.39
N PRO A 119 -24.27 -16.03 -17.39
CA PRO A 119 -25.49 -16.65 -17.93
C PRO A 119 -26.76 -16.27 -17.14
N PHE A 120 -26.60 -15.89 -15.88
CA PHE A 120 -27.66 -15.41 -14.99
C PHE A 120 -27.78 -13.88 -14.95
N HIS A 121 -26.89 -13.16 -15.66
CA HIS A 121 -26.89 -11.70 -15.76
C HIS A 121 -26.37 -11.27 -17.16
N PRO A 122 -27.15 -11.55 -18.23
CA PRO A 122 -26.65 -11.52 -19.60
C PRO A 122 -26.20 -10.14 -20.06
N GLY A 123 -25.08 -10.10 -20.79
CA GLY A 123 -24.48 -8.88 -21.32
C GLY A 123 -23.76 -8.02 -20.28
N GLN A 124 -23.75 -8.44 -19.02
CA GLN A 124 -23.19 -7.71 -17.89
C GLN A 124 -22.20 -8.58 -17.11
N SER A 125 -21.24 -7.91 -16.46
CA SER A 125 -20.25 -8.57 -15.63
C SER A 125 -20.78 -8.83 -14.22
N THR A 126 -20.36 -9.96 -13.65
CA THR A 126 -20.58 -10.28 -12.24
C THR A 126 -19.27 -10.73 -11.59
N LEU A 127 -19.05 -10.35 -10.34
CA LEU A 127 -17.97 -10.85 -9.50
C LEU A 127 -18.54 -11.56 -8.27
N LEU A 128 -17.97 -12.70 -7.91
CA LEU A 128 -18.21 -13.38 -6.63
C LEU A 128 -16.90 -13.56 -5.89
N HIS A 129 -16.89 -13.30 -4.59
CA HIS A 129 -15.79 -13.73 -3.73
C HIS A 129 -16.21 -13.94 -2.27
N LYS A 130 -15.49 -14.83 -1.58
CA LYS A 130 -15.71 -15.15 -0.17
C LYS A 130 -14.97 -14.16 0.75
N GLN A 131 -15.61 -13.78 1.84
CA GLN A 131 -15.06 -13.03 2.98
C GLN A 131 -15.07 -13.92 4.25
N ALA A 132 -14.65 -13.40 5.40
CA ALA A 132 -14.79 -14.13 6.66
C ALA A 132 -16.28 -14.41 6.99
N ASP A 133 -16.55 -15.29 7.95
CA ASP A 133 -17.90 -15.52 8.49
C ASP A 133 -18.94 -16.06 7.49
N ASN A 134 -18.48 -16.69 6.41
CA ASN A 134 -19.33 -17.17 5.30
C ASN A 134 -20.12 -16.07 4.59
N VAL A 135 -19.60 -14.84 4.65
CA VAL A 135 -20.08 -13.74 3.83
C VAL A 135 -19.55 -13.92 2.41
N TRP A 136 -20.43 -13.79 1.44
CA TRP A 136 -20.12 -13.82 0.01
C TRP A 136 -20.50 -12.49 -0.59
N ARG A 137 -19.50 -11.79 -1.14
CA ARG A 137 -19.71 -10.55 -1.86
C ARG A 137 -19.99 -10.84 -3.31
N ILE A 138 -21.10 -10.30 -3.80
CA ILE A 138 -21.49 -10.35 -5.20
C ILE A 138 -21.55 -8.92 -5.74
N ASP A 139 -20.79 -8.63 -6.78
CA ASP A 139 -20.89 -7.35 -7.51
C ASP A 139 -21.60 -7.59 -8.84
N PHE A 140 -22.76 -6.96 -9.04
CA PHE A 140 -23.50 -6.97 -10.30
C PHE A 140 -23.31 -5.64 -11.02
N GLN A 141 -22.86 -5.69 -12.28
CA GLN A 141 -22.88 -4.50 -13.15
C GLN A 141 -24.34 -4.11 -13.45
N LEU A 142 -24.72 -2.85 -13.29
CA LEU A 142 -26.08 -2.37 -13.50
C LEU A 142 -26.24 -1.49 -14.75
N GLY A 143 -25.18 -0.77 -15.14
CA GLY A 143 -25.26 0.30 -16.14
C GLY A 143 -25.48 1.67 -15.51
N TRP A 144 -25.27 2.74 -16.29
CA TRP A 144 -25.29 4.12 -15.79
C TRP A 144 -26.66 4.59 -15.29
N ASP A 145 -27.73 4.19 -15.97
CA ASP A 145 -29.09 4.68 -15.73
C ASP A 145 -29.78 4.03 -14.51
N ALA A 146 -29.12 3.06 -13.87
CA ALA A 146 -29.69 2.30 -12.76
C ALA A 146 -29.77 3.11 -11.47
N ASP A 147 -30.96 3.30 -10.89
CA ASP A 147 -31.15 4.09 -9.67
C ASP A 147 -30.49 3.43 -8.43
N PRO A 148 -29.51 4.08 -7.77
CA PRO A 148 -28.80 3.48 -6.64
C PRO A 148 -29.69 3.12 -5.45
N GLU A 149 -30.74 3.88 -5.17
CA GLU A 149 -31.60 3.66 -4.00
C GLU A 149 -32.64 2.58 -4.26
N GLU A 150 -33.14 2.49 -5.49
CA GLU A 150 -34.01 1.38 -5.89
C GLU A 150 -33.23 0.06 -5.94
N GLU A 151 -32.05 0.05 -6.54
CA GLU A 151 -31.28 -1.19 -6.78
C GLU A 151 -30.75 -1.84 -5.49
N LYS A 152 -30.62 -1.08 -4.39
CA LYS A 152 -30.25 -1.61 -3.07
C LYS A 152 -31.41 -2.32 -2.36
N LYS A 153 -32.65 -2.22 -2.84
CA LYS A 153 -33.79 -2.86 -2.19
C LYS A 153 -33.72 -4.38 -2.35
N LEU A 154 -34.06 -5.11 -1.29
CA LEU A 154 -34.04 -6.57 -1.28
C LEU A 154 -34.89 -7.17 -2.42
N GLU A 155 -35.99 -6.51 -2.79
CA GLU A 155 -36.87 -6.91 -3.89
C GLU A 155 -36.16 -6.93 -5.26
N ASN A 156 -35.15 -6.07 -5.45
CA ASN A 156 -34.33 -6.00 -6.66
C ASN A 156 -33.06 -6.86 -6.56
N ILE A 157 -32.52 -7.04 -5.34
CA ILE A 157 -31.34 -7.90 -5.11
C ILE A 157 -31.72 -9.37 -5.23
N ARG A 158 -32.82 -9.78 -4.60
CA ARG A 158 -33.22 -11.19 -4.46
C ARG A 158 -33.31 -11.92 -5.81
N PRO A 159 -33.98 -11.39 -6.85
CA PRO A 159 -34.04 -12.06 -8.14
C PRO A 159 -32.67 -12.30 -8.77
N ARG A 160 -31.70 -11.38 -8.60
CA ARG A 160 -30.35 -11.50 -9.15
C ARG A 160 -29.54 -12.57 -8.42
N VAL A 161 -29.63 -12.58 -7.09
CA VAL A 161 -28.97 -13.59 -6.25
C VAL A 161 -29.56 -14.98 -6.52
N GLU A 162 -30.89 -15.12 -6.59
CA GLU A 162 -31.57 -16.38 -6.87
C GLU A 162 -31.32 -16.88 -8.31
N ALA A 163 -31.17 -15.98 -9.29
CA ALA A 163 -30.77 -16.36 -10.65
C ALA A 163 -29.37 -17.00 -10.68
N MET A 164 -28.48 -16.57 -9.79
CA MET A 164 -27.13 -17.10 -9.67
C MET A 164 -27.06 -18.38 -8.82
N LEU A 165 -27.76 -18.42 -7.69
CA LEU A 165 -27.65 -19.49 -6.69
C LEU A 165 -28.72 -20.60 -6.83
N GLY A 166 -29.81 -20.32 -7.55
CA GLY A 166 -31.03 -21.10 -7.49
C GLY A 166 -31.94 -20.65 -6.34
N LYS A 167 -33.25 -20.89 -6.49
CA LYS A 167 -34.28 -20.46 -5.51
C LYS A 167 -34.27 -21.24 -4.21
N ASP A 168 -33.76 -22.47 -4.23
CA ASP A 168 -33.80 -23.38 -3.08
C ASP A 168 -32.65 -23.16 -2.09
N ARG A 169 -31.72 -22.25 -2.39
CA ARG A 169 -30.57 -21.97 -1.54
C ARG A 169 -30.92 -20.89 -0.52
N GLU A 170 -30.75 -21.21 0.76
CA GLU A 170 -30.92 -20.25 1.85
C GLU A 170 -29.74 -19.27 1.90
N TRP A 171 -30.07 -17.99 2.05
CA TRP A 171 -29.12 -16.91 2.26
C TRP A 171 -29.80 -15.73 2.94
N GLU A 172 -29.01 -14.94 3.66
CA GLU A 172 -29.44 -13.70 4.30
C GLU A 172 -28.68 -12.52 3.71
N LEU A 173 -29.35 -11.39 3.51
CA LEU A 173 -28.67 -10.15 3.11
C LEU A 173 -28.03 -9.52 4.34
N GLU A 174 -26.71 -9.35 4.32
CA GLU A 174 -25.99 -8.66 5.37
C GLU A 174 -25.87 -7.16 5.05
N TRP A 175 -25.48 -6.85 3.81
CA TRP A 175 -25.22 -5.48 3.40
C TRP A 175 -25.39 -5.32 1.89
N ALA A 176 -25.84 -4.14 1.46
CA ALA A 176 -25.89 -3.80 0.04
C ALA A 176 -25.55 -2.33 -0.19
N SER A 177 -24.90 -2.06 -1.31
CA SER A 177 -24.61 -0.70 -1.75
C SER A 177 -24.43 -0.63 -3.25
N VAL A 178 -24.66 0.55 -3.82
CA VAL A 178 -24.40 0.83 -5.23
C VAL A 178 -23.34 1.91 -5.29
N TYR A 179 -22.32 1.66 -6.11
CA TYR A 179 -21.19 2.57 -6.24
C TYR A 179 -20.95 2.95 -7.71
N THR A 180 -20.24 4.06 -7.90
CA THR A 180 -19.72 4.54 -9.20
C THR A 180 -18.21 4.69 -9.12
N PHE A 181 -17.49 4.28 -10.16
CA PHE A 181 -16.04 4.36 -10.15
C PHE A 181 -15.51 5.72 -10.55
N ARG A 182 -14.45 6.13 -9.85
CA ARG A 182 -13.64 7.30 -10.19
C ARG A 182 -12.18 6.90 -10.08
N CYS A 183 -11.40 7.18 -11.12
CA CYS A 183 -9.95 7.13 -11.08
C CYS A 183 -9.43 8.55 -11.20
N ARG A 184 -9.07 9.18 -10.07
CA ARG A 184 -8.61 10.57 -10.03
C ARG A 184 -7.60 10.78 -8.93
N LYS A 185 -6.80 11.83 -9.02
CA LYS A 185 -5.85 12.22 -7.96
C LYS A 185 -5.66 13.73 -7.93
N MET A 186 -5.16 14.23 -6.81
CA MET A 186 -4.71 15.62 -6.70
C MET A 186 -3.42 15.86 -7.52
N ASP A 187 -3.18 17.14 -7.85
CA ASP A 187 -1.94 17.56 -8.53
C ASP A 187 -0.72 17.53 -7.58
N SER A 188 -0.94 17.78 -6.28
CA SER A 188 0.00 17.49 -5.20
C SER A 188 -0.77 16.98 -3.99
N PHE A 189 -0.18 16.04 -3.25
CA PHE A 189 -0.72 15.49 -2.01
C PHE A 189 -0.35 16.33 -0.79
N ILE A 190 0.42 17.40 -0.99
CA ILE A 190 0.85 18.31 0.06
C ILE A 190 0.34 19.70 -0.28
N HIS A 191 -0.25 20.36 0.71
CA HIS A 191 -0.61 21.77 0.64
C HIS A 191 -0.18 22.43 1.96
N HIS A 192 0.93 23.15 1.92
CA HIS A 192 1.59 23.68 3.12
C HIS A 192 1.82 22.58 4.17
N ARG A 193 1.22 22.70 5.37
CA ARG A 193 1.31 21.72 6.45
C ARG A 193 0.16 20.69 6.43
N ALA A 194 -0.69 20.68 5.40
CA ALA A 194 -1.71 19.67 5.18
C ALA A 194 -1.24 18.58 4.19
N PHE A 195 -1.35 17.32 4.59
CA PHE A 195 -0.97 16.14 3.82
C PHE A 195 -2.21 15.28 3.57
N PHE A 196 -2.56 15.06 2.31
CA PHE A 196 -3.74 14.27 1.92
C PHE A 196 -3.36 12.81 1.74
N ILE A 197 -4.12 11.90 2.35
CA ILE A 197 -3.82 10.47 2.39
C ILE A 197 -5.03 9.64 1.93
N GLY A 198 -4.78 8.60 1.14
CA GLY A 198 -5.82 7.69 0.68
C GLY A 198 -6.83 8.38 -0.23
N ASP A 199 -8.11 8.09 -0.04
CA ASP A 199 -9.18 8.56 -0.93
C ASP A 199 -9.39 10.08 -0.96
N SER A 200 -8.84 10.81 0.03
CA SER A 200 -8.80 12.28 -0.02
C SER A 200 -7.82 12.78 -1.08
N ALA A 201 -6.71 12.05 -1.30
CA ALA A 201 -5.66 12.37 -2.27
C ALA A 201 -5.86 11.71 -3.64
N HIS A 202 -6.24 10.44 -3.66
CA HIS A 202 -6.34 9.63 -4.87
C HIS A 202 -7.44 8.58 -4.77
N GLN A 203 -8.17 8.39 -5.85
CA GLN A 203 -9.22 7.39 -5.98
C GLN A 203 -8.89 6.47 -7.14
N VAL A 204 -9.22 5.20 -6.95
CA VAL A 204 -9.06 4.16 -7.95
C VAL A 204 -10.30 3.29 -7.97
N SER A 205 -10.55 2.68 -9.11
CA SER A 205 -11.55 1.62 -9.21
C SER A 205 -11.20 0.46 -8.25
N PRO A 206 -12.19 -0.13 -7.55
CA PRO A 206 -11.98 -1.22 -6.58
C PRO A 206 -11.47 -2.49 -7.25
N PHE A 207 -11.57 -2.57 -8.58
CA PHE A 207 -11.01 -3.67 -9.34
C PHE A 207 -9.47 -3.65 -9.26
N GLY A 208 -8.94 -4.64 -8.55
CA GLY A 208 -7.52 -4.74 -8.18
C GLY A 208 -7.24 -4.55 -6.70
N ALA A 209 -8.25 -4.19 -5.89
CA ALA A 209 -8.14 -3.97 -4.44
C ALA A 209 -7.05 -2.94 -4.06
N ARG A 210 -6.95 -1.84 -4.81
CA ARG A 210 -5.84 -0.87 -4.70
C ARG A 210 -6.09 0.33 -3.79
N GLY A 211 -7.35 0.68 -3.50
CA GLY A 211 -7.71 1.87 -2.72
C GLY A 211 -7.15 1.83 -1.29
N ALA A 212 -7.73 1.00 -0.42
CA ALA A 212 -7.29 0.86 0.98
C ALA A 212 -5.81 0.46 1.10
N ASN A 213 -5.34 -0.50 0.28
CA ASN A 213 -3.94 -0.91 0.27
C ASN A 213 -2.99 0.24 -0.10
N GLY A 214 -3.36 1.07 -1.09
CA GLY A 214 -2.58 2.25 -1.48
C GLY A 214 -2.58 3.34 -0.42
N ALA A 215 -3.68 3.49 0.32
CA ALA A 215 -3.78 4.40 1.46
C ALA A 215 -2.82 4.00 2.59
N LEU A 216 -2.80 2.71 2.97
CA LEU A 216 -1.88 2.19 3.99
C LEU A 216 -0.41 2.39 3.60
N GLN A 217 -0.05 2.07 2.36
CA GLN A 217 1.29 2.36 1.85
C GLN A 217 1.63 3.86 1.92
N GLY A 218 0.64 4.74 1.75
CA GLY A 218 0.81 6.18 1.92
C GLY A 218 1.15 6.55 3.37
N VAL A 219 0.44 5.96 4.34
CA VAL A 219 0.69 6.18 5.78
C VAL A 219 2.07 5.65 6.17
N GLU A 220 2.44 4.44 5.75
CA GLU A 220 3.76 3.86 6.03
C GLU A 220 4.89 4.73 5.46
N ASN A 221 4.70 5.27 4.25
CA ASN A 221 5.67 6.16 3.61
C ASN A 221 5.84 7.49 4.34
N LEU A 222 4.73 8.11 4.77
CA LEU A 222 4.76 9.43 5.42
C LEU A 222 5.18 9.34 6.89
N GLY A 223 4.75 8.30 7.61
CA GLY A 223 4.86 8.22 9.06
C GLY A 223 6.29 8.34 9.58
N TRP A 224 7.23 7.59 8.99
CA TRP A 224 8.64 7.66 9.41
C TRP A 224 9.31 8.98 9.03
N LYS A 225 8.95 9.56 7.88
CA LYS A 225 9.47 10.86 7.42
C LYS A 225 9.01 11.98 8.35
N LEU A 226 7.72 11.98 8.67
CA LEU A 226 7.11 12.94 9.58
C LEU A 226 7.72 12.83 10.97
N ALA A 227 7.88 11.62 11.49
CA ALA A 227 8.56 11.39 12.77
C ALA A 227 10.01 11.93 12.75
N ALA A 228 10.78 11.66 11.69
CA ALA A 228 12.15 12.13 11.57
C ALA A 228 12.24 13.67 11.55
N VAL A 229 11.33 14.35 10.85
CA VAL A 229 11.29 15.82 10.79
C VAL A 229 10.84 16.43 12.11
N ILE A 230 9.75 15.94 12.73
CA ILE A 230 9.27 16.44 14.03
C ILE A 230 10.33 16.27 15.12
N GLN A 231 11.10 15.19 15.06
CA GLN A 231 12.17 14.89 16.03
C GLN A 231 13.50 15.61 15.70
N GLY A 232 13.54 16.46 14.68
CA GLY A 232 14.74 17.22 14.29
C GLY A 232 15.87 16.37 13.69
N ARG A 233 15.56 15.16 13.22
CA ARG A 233 16.53 14.20 12.66
C ARG A 233 16.65 14.26 11.14
N ALA A 234 15.75 14.99 10.49
CA ALA A 234 15.73 15.18 9.05
C ALA A 234 15.22 16.60 8.71
N PRO A 235 15.63 17.18 7.57
CA PRO A 235 15.10 18.45 7.10
C PRO A 235 13.64 18.34 6.66
N ALA A 236 12.90 19.44 6.74
CA ALA A 236 11.50 19.50 6.27
C ALA A 236 11.34 19.11 4.79
N ALA A 237 12.37 19.30 3.97
CA ALA A 237 12.41 18.88 2.56
C ALA A 237 12.20 17.36 2.38
N LEU A 238 12.53 16.53 3.39
CA LEU A 238 12.23 15.09 3.37
C LEU A 238 10.72 14.84 3.16
N LEU A 239 9.85 15.69 3.71
CA LEU A 239 8.40 15.52 3.58
C LEU A 239 7.93 15.68 2.14
N GLN A 240 8.61 16.48 1.30
CA GLN A 240 8.24 16.65 -0.10
C GLN A 240 8.37 15.33 -0.89
N THR A 241 9.27 14.44 -0.46
CA THR A 241 9.41 13.12 -1.08
C THR A 241 8.18 12.23 -0.91
N TYR A 242 7.30 12.53 0.06
CA TYR A 242 5.99 11.86 0.16
C TYR A 242 5.16 12.09 -1.10
N ASP A 243 5.10 13.34 -1.59
CA ASP A 243 4.37 13.65 -2.82
C ASP A 243 5.02 12.95 -4.02
N THR A 244 6.35 13.05 -4.18
CA THR A 244 7.08 12.39 -5.27
C THR A 244 6.80 10.89 -5.33
N GLU A 245 6.97 10.18 -4.20
CA GLU A 245 6.84 8.73 -4.14
C GLU A 245 5.37 8.28 -4.24
N ARG A 246 4.44 8.94 -3.55
CA ARG A 246 3.02 8.53 -3.55
C ARG A 246 2.26 8.98 -4.78
N GLN A 247 2.69 10.05 -5.46
CA GLN A 247 2.18 10.37 -6.80
C GLN A 247 2.57 9.29 -7.82
N HIS A 248 3.77 8.73 -7.72
CA HIS A 248 4.18 7.59 -8.54
C HIS A 248 3.26 6.39 -8.30
N GLY A 249 3.06 6.00 -7.04
CA GLY A 249 2.15 4.89 -6.69
C GLY A 249 0.69 5.13 -7.08
N ALA A 250 0.19 6.37 -6.95
CA ALA A 250 -1.16 6.72 -7.39
C ALA A 250 -1.31 6.62 -8.92
N ARG A 251 -0.31 7.08 -9.69
CA ARG A 251 -0.29 6.94 -11.16
C ARG A 251 -0.29 5.47 -11.59
N GLU A 252 0.55 4.64 -10.96
CA GLU A 252 0.59 3.20 -11.22
C GLU A 252 -0.79 2.57 -10.95
N ASN A 253 -1.37 2.84 -9.79
CA ASN A 253 -2.66 2.28 -9.42
C ASN A 253 -3.80 2.75 -10.35
N ILE A 254 -3.84 4.03 -10.72
CA ILE A 254 -4.83 4.57 -11.67
C ILE A 254 -4.69 3.90 -13.04
N LEU A 255 -3.46 3.72 -13.54
CA LEU A 255 -3.22 3.06 -14.83
C LEU A 255 -3.76 1.63 -14.84
N HIS A 256 -3.41 0.83 -13.83
CA HIS A 256 -3.85 -0.57 -13.74
C HIS A 256 -5.36 -0.69 -13.49
N SER A 257 -5.92 0.12 -12.59
CA SER A 257 -7.35 0.11 -12.30
C SER A 257 -8.20 0.57 -13.49
N THR A 258 -7.71 1.53 -14.29
CA THR A 258 -8.37 1.94 -15.54
C THR A 258 -8.37 0.82 -16.56
N ARG A 259 -7.22 0.16 -16.79
CA ARG A 259 -7.13 -0.99 -17.70
C ARG A 259 -8.03 -2.15 -17.27
N ALA A 260 -8.12 -2.42 -15.97
CA ALA A 260 -9.02 -3.45 -15.46
C ALA A 260 -10.47 -3.07 -15.77
N THR A 261 -10.88 -1.86 -15.39
CA THR A 261 -12.25 -1.35 -15.59
C THR A 261 -12.66 -1.40 -17.06
N ASP A 262 -11.84 -0.86 -17.97
CA ASP A 262 -12.12 -0.89 -19.41
C ASP A 262 -12.23 -2.31 -19.98
N PHE A 263 -11.52 -3.28 -19.39
CA PHE A 263 -11.62 -4.69 -19.78
C PHE A 263 -12.91 -5.35 -19.29
N MET A 264 -13.40 -5.02 -18.08
CA MET A 264 -14.68 -5.58 -17.59
C MET A 264 -15.88 -4.96 -18.29
N THR A 265 -15.86 -3.65 -18.51
CA THR A 265 -17.00 -2.89 -19.04
C THR A 265 -16.65 -2.31 -20.42
N PRO A 266 -16.67 -3.13 -21.50
CA PRO A 266 -16.31 -2.66 -22.83
C PRO A 266 -17.30 -1.60 -23.31
N LYS A 267 -16.79 -0.42 -23.68
CA LYS A 267 -17.59 0.77 -24.02
C LYS A 267 -18.13 0.77 -25.45
N ASN A 268 -17.55 -0.04 -26.33
CA ASN A 268 -17.94 -0.14 -27.74
C ASN A 268 -17.62 -1.52 -28.33
N HIS A 269 -18.08 -1.76 -29.56
CA HIS A 269 -17.88 -3.03 -30.28
C HIS A 269 -16.39 -3.43 -30.38
N ILE A 270 -15.48 -2.50 -30.67
CA ILE A 270 -14.05 -2.79 -30.81
C ILE A 270 -13.46 -3.28 -29.48
N THR A 271 -13.73 -2.57 -28.39
CA THR A 271 -13.26 -2.97 -27.05
C THR A 271 -13.84 -4.31 -26.60
N ARG A 272 -15.08 -4.64 -27.01
CA ARG A 272 -15.71 -5.93 -26.75
C ARG A 272 -15.01 -7.05 -27.52
N VAL A 273 -14.80 -6.88 -28.83
CA VAL A 273 -14.07 -7.86 -29.66
C VAL A 273 -12.66 -8.10 -29.14
N PHE A 274 -11.95 -7.03 -28.73
CA PHE A 274 -10.64 -7.15 -28.10
C PHE A 274 -10.69 -8.01 -26.82
N ARG A 275 -11.59 -7.68 -25.89
CA ARG A 275 -11.77 -8.43 -24.64
C ARG A 275 -12.06 -9.91 -24.90
N ASP A 276 -13.02 -10.19 -25.77
CA ASP A 276 -13.48 -11.56 -26.05
C ASP A 276 -12.36 -12.38 -26.72
N THR A 277 -11.62 -11.77 -27.65
CA THR A 277 -10.44 -12.39 -28.28
C THR A 277 -9.35 -12.68 -27.24
N VAL A 278 -9.07 -11.74 -26.33
CA VAL A 278 -8.10 -11.95 -25.24
C VAL A 278 -8.54 -13.10 -24.33
N LEU A 279 -9.83 -13.19 -23.99
CA LEU A 279 -10.37 -14.28 -23.17
C LEU A 279 -10.19 -15.64 -23.87
N ASP A 280 -10.49 -15.73 -25.15
CA ASP A 280 -10.30 -16.97 -25.93
C ASP A 280 -8.83 -17.38 -26.02
N MET A 281 -7.95 -16.43 -26.34
CA MET A 281 -6.51 -16.67 -26.42
C MET A 281 -5.90 -17.04 -25.06
N SER A 282 -6.40 -16.49 -23.96
CA SER A 282 -5.85 -16.72 -22.61
C SER A 282 -5.89 -18.19 -22.17
N ARG A 283 -6.76 -19.01 -22.78
CA ARG A 283 -6.81 -20.45 -22.54
C ARG A 283 -5.47 -21.12 -22.91
N GLN A 284 -4.89 -20.72 -24.04
CA GLN A 284 -3.69 -21.36 -24.61
C GLN A 284 -2.42 -20.54 -24.41
N PHE A 285 -2.50 -19.20 -24.47
CA PHE A 285 -1.32 -18.34 -24.56
C PHE A 285 -1.03 -17.58 -23.26
N PRO A 286 0.15 -17.75 -22.63
CA PRO A 286 0.50 -17.07 -21.39
C PRO A 286 0.45 -15.53 -21.48
N PHE A 287 0.84 -14.94 -22.60
CA PHE A 287 0.82 -13.49 -22.76
C PHE A 287 -0.61 -12.91 -22.77
N ALA A 288 -1.62 -13.65 -23.24
CA ALA A 288 -2.99 -13.17 -23.20
C ALA A 288 -3.56 -13.20 -21.76
N ARG A 289 -3.08 -14.11 -20.91
CA ARG A 289 -3.46 -14.18 -19.48
C ARG A 289 -3.04 -12.92 -18.71
N THR A 290 -1.94 -12.28 -19.11
CA THR A 290 -1.49 -11.02 -18.48
C THR A 290 -2.38 -9.84 -18.87
N LEU A 291 -3.14 -9.94 -19.96
CA LEU A 291 -4.10 -8.91 -20.41
C LEU A 291 -5.46 -9.05 -19.72
N VAL A 292 -5.92 -10.29 -19.44
CA VAL A 292 -7.14 -10.54 -18.66
C VAL A 292 -7.01 -9.97 -17.25
N ASN A 293 -5.82 -10.10 -16.67
CA ASN A 293 -5.48 -9.58 -15.36
C ASN A 293 -4.48 -8.43 -15.52
N SER A 294 -4.94 -7.32 -16.12
CA SER A 294 -4.13 -6.16 -16.55
C SER A 294 -3.35 -5.44 -15.44
N GLY A 295 -3.49 -5.91 -14.20
CA GLY A 295 -2.54 -5.75 -13.12
C GLY A 295 -2.95 -6.71 -12.00
N ARG A 296 -1.99 -7.44 -11.43
CA ARG A 296 -2.16 -8.20 -10.19
C ARG A 296 -2.88 -7.33 -9.14
N LEU A 297 -3.50 -7.98 -8.14
CA LEU A 297 -3.92 -7.31 -6.91
C LEU A 297 -2.85 -6.34 -6.41
N SER A 298 -3.25 -5.32 -5.66
CA SER A 298 -2.37 -4.28 -5.12
C SER A 298 -1.01 -4.85 -4.68
N LYS A 299 0.06 -4.29 -5.23
CA LYS A 299 1.45 -4.58 -4.84
C LYS A 299 2.02 -3.37 -4.11
N PRO A 300 3.04 -3.55 -3.26
CA PRO A 300 3.85 -2.43 -2.83
C PRO A 300 4.52 -1.77 -4.04
N CYS A 301 4.63 -0.46 -4.00
CA CYS A 301 5.09 0.37 -5.11
C CYS A 301 6.61 0.39 -5.17
N THR A 302 7.19 0.36 -6.37
CA THR A 302 8.64 0.53 -6.57
C THR A 302 8.92 1.98 -6.95
N TYR A 303 9.73 2.68 -6.16
CA TYR A 303 10.07 4.09 -6.40
C TYR A 303 11.35 4.22 -7.25
N GLU A 304 11.21 4.11 -8.57
CA GLU A 304 12.36 4.08 -9.49
C GLU A 304 13.22 5.37 -9.47
N GLU A 305 12.58 6.53 -9.30
CA GLU A 305 13.23 7.84 -9.38
C GLU A 305 13.20 8.58 -8.02
N THR A 306 13.16 7.86 -6.90
CA THR A 306 13.17 8.53 -5.60
C THR A 306 14.52 9.19 -5.31
N PRO A 307 14.54 10.45 -4.82
CA PRO A 307 15.79 11.09 -4.40
C PRO A 307 16.40 10.42 -3.17
N LEU A 308 15.62 9.62 -2.43
CA LEU A 308 16.05 8.96 -1.19
C LEU A 308 16.91 7.71 -1.44
N SER A 309 17.00 7.25 -2.67
CA SER A 309 17.82 6.10 -3.05
C SER A 309 19.21 6.54 -3.50
N THR A 310 20.22 5.78 -3.09
CA THR A 310 21.60 5.92 -3.59
C THR A 310 21.75 5.04 -4.83
N PRO A 311 22.15 5.59 -5.98
CA PRO A 311 22.32 4.81 -7.21
C PRO A 311 23.37 3.69 -7.05
N ASP A 312 23.12 2.56 -7.72
CA ASP A 312 24.08 1.44 -7.74
C ASP A 312 25.37 1.86 -8.44
N ARG A 313 26.52 1.49 -7.84
CA ARG A 313 27.85 1.57 -8.49
C ARG A 313 28.39 0.21 -8.94
N GLY A 314 27.78 -0.88 -8.49
CA GLY A 314 28.21 -2.26 -8.77
C GLY A 314 27.23 -3.02 -9.65
N ALA A 315 27.65 -4.18 -10.13
CA ALA A 315 26.77 -5.11 -10.85
C ALA A 315 25.92 -5.92 -9.86
N PHE A 316 24.62 -5.87 -10.03
CA PHE A 316 23.63 -6.65 -9.29
C PHE A 316 22.58 -7.21 -10.25
N ASN A 317 21.86 -8.24 -9.82
CA ASN A 317 20.61 -8.60 -10.48
C ASN A 317 19.59 -7.43 -10.39
N LEU A 318 18.70 -7.36 -11.38
CA LEU A 318 17.73 -6.26 -11.51
C LEU A 318 16.48 -6.40 -10.62
N ALA A 319 16.37 -7.46 -9.81
CA ALA A 319 15.15 -7.78 -9.07
C ALA A 319 14.90 -6.80 -7.90
N LEU A 320 15.89 -6.59 -7.03
CA LEU A 320 15.80 -5.72 -5.84
C LEU A 320 16.76 -4.52 -5.93
N ARG A 321 16.46 -3.61 -6.87
CA ARG A 321 17.15 -2.32 -7.02
C ARG A 321 16.77 -1.31 -5.91
N PRO A 322 17.57 -0.26 -5.67
CA PRO A 322 17.16 0.86 -4.85
C PRO A 322 15.77 1.40 -5.28
N GLY A 323 14.93 1.70 -4.31
CA GLY A 323 13.53 2.11 -4.49
C GLY A 323 12.53 0.95 -4.49
N THR A 324 12.98 -0.30 -4.59
CA THR A 324 12.08 -1.48 -4.53
C THR A 324 11.75 -1.85 -3.08
N PRO A 325 10.50 -2.26 -2.78
CA PRO A 325 10.15 -2.88 -1.50
C PRO A 325 10.94 -4.17 -1.27
N CYS A 326 11.25 -4.47 -0.02
CA CYS A 326 11.90 -5.72 0.36
C CYS A 326 11.00 -6.93 0.03
N THR A 327 11.61 -8.02 -0.43
CA THR A 327 10.92 -9.31 -0.62
C THR A 327 11.16 -10.21 0.59
N ASP A 328 10.13 -10.91 1.04
CA ASP A 328 10.24 -11.82 2.19
C ASP A 328 11.18 -13.00 1.89
N ALA A 329 11.64 -13.69 2.93
CA ALA A 329 12.37 -14.94 2.81
C ALA A 329 12.30 -15.71 4.14
N PRO A 330 12.24 -17.05 4.11
CA PRO A 330 12.27 -17.86 5.31
C PRO A 330 13.67 -17.79 5.93
N VAL A 331 13.73 -17.40 7.20
CA VAL A 331 14.97 -17.28 7.98
C VAL A 331 14.77 -17.89 9.36
N SER A 332 15.84 -18.14 10.10
CA SER A 332 15.77 -18.43 11.53
C SER A 332 16.69 -17.49 12.32
N GLY A 333 16.55 -17.45 13.65
CA GLY A 333 17.31 -16.53 14.50
C GLY A 333 16.58 -15.20 14.75
N GLY A 334 17.33 -14.20 15.23
CA GLY A 334 16.81 -12.89 15.63
C GLY A 334 15.65 -12.94 16.62
N ASN A 335 14.52 -12.32 16.27
CA ASN A 335 13.30 -12.28 17.09
C ASN A 335 12.44 -13.56 17.01
N GLY A 336 12.93 -14.62 16.34
CA GLY A 336 12.22 -15.89 16.22
C GLY A 336 11.07 -15.91 15.21
N SER A 337 10.86 -14.84 14.43
CA SER A 337 9.69 -14.74 13.54
C SER A 337 9.69 -15.73 12.36
N GLY A 338 10.82 -16.33 12.00
CA GLY A 338 10.89 -17.26 10.86
C GLY A 338 10.93 -16.61 9.47
N TRP A 339 10.79 -15.28 9.37
CA TRP A 339 10.51 -14.57 8.13
C TRP A 339 11.19 -13.19 8.10
N LEU A 340 11.93 -12.90 7.03
CA LEU A 340 12.80 -11.72 6.89
C LEU A 340 12.05 -10.41 7.13
N LEU A 341 10.86 -10.22 6.54
CA LEU A 341 10.16 -8.92 6.64
C LEU A 341 9.78 -8.53 8.08
N ASN A 342 9.66 -9.50 8.99
CA ASN A 342 9.37 -9.19 10.40
C ASN A 342 10.64 -8.83 11.21
N HIS A 343 11.82 -8.88 10.59
CA HIS A 343 13.05 -8.33 11.14
C HIS A 343 13.38 -6.92 10.60
N LEU A 344 12.58 -6.41 9.65
CA LEU A 344 12.81 -5.15 8.96
C LEU A 344 11.73 -4.10 9.30
N GLY A 345 12.05 -2.83 9.06
CA GLY A 345 11.12 -1.71 9.19
C GLY A 345 11.18 -0.99 10.54
N GLY A 346 10.42 0.11 10.66
CA GLY A 346 10.37 0.98 11.85
C GLY A 346 11.61 1.86 12.06
N HIS A 347 12.78 1.42 11.61
CA HIS A 347 14.07 2.12 11.65
C HIS A 347 14.94 1.68 10.47
N PHE A 348 16.13 2.25 10.31
CA PHE A 348 17.04 1.81 9.25
C PHE A 348 17.60 0.43 9.56
N ASN A 349 17.75 -0.39 8.53
CA ASN A 349 18.27 -1.75 8.64
C ASN A 349 19.42 -1.93 7.66
N VAL A 350 20.51 -2.58 8.10
CA VAL A 350 21.62 -3.01 7.24
C VAL A 350 21.58 -4.52 7.16
N LEU A 351 21.17 -5.07 6.02
CA LEU A 351 21.24 -6.50 5.76
C LEU A 351 22.61 -6.82 5.14
N LEU A 352 23.39 -7.68 5.79
CA LEU A 352 24.75 -8.00 5.34
C LEU A 352 25.03 -9.50 5.30
N ARG A 353 25.73 -9.93 4.25
CA ARG A 353 26.26 -11.29 4.09
C ARG A 353 27.67 -11.22 3.53
N GLY A 354 28.54 -12.13 3.96
CA GLY A 354 29.93 -12.23 3.52
C GLY A 354 30.90 -12.35 4.70
N GLU A 355 32.18 -12.56 4.36
CA GLU A 355 33.27 -12.52 5.34
C GLU A 355 33.70 -11.07 5.55
N PHE A 356 33.60 -10.61 6.79
CA PHE A 356 34.05 -9.29 7.22
C PHE A 356 35.03 -9.48 8.37
N ASP A 357 36.12 -8.73 8.35
CA ASP A 357 37.07 -8.76 9.45
C ASP A 357 36.42 -8.20 10.74
N ALA A 358 36.98 -8.57 11.89
CA ALA A 358 36.48 -8.10 13.18
C ALA A 358 36.53 -6.57 13.29
N GLY A 359 37.48 -5.92 12.62
CA GLY A 359 37.61 -4.47 12.55
C GLY A 359 36.43 -3.80 11.86
N GLY A 360 36.03 -4.27 10.68
CA GLY A 360 34.91 -3.72 9.92
C GLY A 360 33.57 -3.86 10.65
N ILE A 361 33.32 -5.01 11.29
CA ILE A 361 32.11 -5.20 12.11
C ILE A 361 32.12 -4.29 13.34
N THR A 362 33.26 -4.16 14.02
CA THR A 362 33.40 -3.26 15.18
C THR A 362 33.13 -1.80 14.78
N ALA A 363 33.67 -1.37 13.63
CA ALA A 363 33.46 -0.02 13.13
C ALA A 363 32.00 0.23 12.70
N LEU A 364 31.30 -0.79 12.17
CA LEU A 364 29.87 -0.72 11.88
C LEU A 364 29.01 -0.57 13.16
N GLU A 365 29.33 -1.30 14.22
CA GLU A 365 28.69 -1.15 15.54
C GLU A 365 28.91 0.25 16.14
N GLN A 366 30.11 0.82 15.97
CA GLN A 366 30.41 2.19 16.38
C GLN A 366 29.61 3.22 15.57
N LEU A 367 29.48 3.03 14.26
CA LEU A 367 28.61 3.86 13.41
C LEU A 367 27.15 3.79 13.89
N ALA A 368 26.62 2.60 14.15
CA ALA A 368 25.25 2.42 14.64
C ALA A 368 25.04 3.11 16.00
N THR A 369 26.03 3.03 16.91
CA THR A 369 26.01 3.73 18.20
C THR A 369 25.96 5.25 18.02
N ARG A 370 26.83 5.80 17.16
CA ARG A 370 26.91 7.23 16.87
C ARG A 370 25.64 7.77 16.20
N LEU A 371 25.06 7.00 15.27
CA LEU A 371 23.76 7.34 14.68
C LEU A 371 22.64 7.33 15.73
N ARG A 372 22.65 6.36 16.66
CA ARG A 372 21.67 6.30 17.75
C ARG A 372 21.76 7.49 18.70
N GLU A 373 22.95 8.02 18.97
CA GLU A 373 23.14 9.27 19.72
C GLU A 373 22.51 10.48 19.03
N LEU A 374 22.42 10.46 17.70
CA LEU A 374 21.69 11.43 16.87
C LEU A 374 20.19 11.08 16.73
N GLY A 375 19.71 10.05 17.44
CA GLY A 375 18.33 9.56 17.36
C GLY A 375 18.01 8.75 16.11
N ILE A 376 19.01 8.38 15.29
CA ILE A 376 18.84 7.55 14.10
C ILE A 376 19.14 6.10 14.48
N GLN A 377 18.10 5.28 14.61
CA GLN A 377 18.27 3.87 14.90
C GLN A 377 18.67 3.09 13.64
N LEU A 378 19.73 2.29 13.75
CA LEU A 378 20.25 1.41 12.71
C LEU A 378 20.42 0.00 13.30
N THR A 379 19.71 -0.99 12.74
CA THR A 379 19.85 -2.40 13.11
C THR A 379 20.67 -3.14 12.06
N ILE A 380 21.64 -3.95 12.49
CA ILE A 380 22.54 -4.71 11.62
C ILE A 380 22.05 -6.16 11.57
N LEU A 381 21.53 -6.62 10.44
CA LEU A 381 21.12 -8.00 10.23
C LEU A 381 22.25 -8.76 9.52
N ARG A 382 22.94 -9.65 10.25
CA ARG A 382 23.99 -10.50 9.69
C ARG A 382 23.43 -11.85 9.28
N VAL A 383 23.57 -12.20 8.01
CA VAL A 383 23.09 -13.47 7.43
C VAL A 383 24.18 -14.52 7.50
N ASN A 384 23.87 -15.68 8.11
CA ASN A 384 24.76 -16.83 8.23
C ASN A 384 26.13 -16.49 8.86
N ALA A 385 26.16 -15.50 9.76
CA ALA A 385 27.39 -15.04 10.37
C ALA A 385 27.79 -15.89 11.59
N PRO A 386 29.11 -16.15 11.79
CA PRO A 386 29.60 -16.77 13.01
C PRO A 386 29.68 -15.76 14.17
N GLY A 387 29.77 -16.29 15.39
CA GLY A 387 29.99 -15.53 16.61
C GLY A 387 28.71 -15.01 17.26
N GLU A 388 28.88 -14.34 18.41
CA GLU A 388 27.80 -13.70 19.14
C GLU A 388 27.45 -12.33 18.53
N PRO A 389 26.16 -11.93 18.54
CA PRO A 389 25.75 -10.62 18.05
C PRO A 389 26.27 -9.48 18.94
N GLY A 390 26.66 -8.38 18.31
CA GLY A 390 26.92 -7.09 18.98
C GLY A 390 25.64 -6.37 19.42
N ALA A 391 25.80 -5.18 20.00
CA ALA A 391 24.70 -4.45 20.65
C ALA A 391 23.60 -3.99 19.67
N HIS A 392 23.95 -3.70 18.41
CA HIS A 392 23.00 -3.32 17.36
C HIS A 392 22.83 -4.42 16.32
N THR A 393 23.39 -5.61 16.55
CA THR A 393 23.41 -6.72 15.61
C THR A 393 22.36 -7.78 15.93
N VAL A 394 21.72 -8.29 14.89
CA VAL A 394 20.82 -9.44 14.90
C VAL A 394 21.37 -10.48 13.93
N HIS A 395 21.62 -11.69 14.42
CA HIS A 395 22.00 -12.81 13.56
C HIS A 395 20.76 -13.53 13.04
N ILE A 396 20.73 -13.73 11.72
CA ILE A 396 19.71 -14.53 11.03
C ILE A 396 20.37 -15.59 10.16
N THR A 397 19.68 -16.70 9.96
CA THR A 397 20.16 -17.83 9.16
C THR A 397 19.24 -18.08 7.97
N ASP A 398 19.80 -17.98 6.77
CA ASP A 398 19.15 -18.31 5.50
C ASP A 398 19.41 -19.78 5.19
N HIS A 399 18.57 -20.65 5.76
CA HIS A 399 18.70 -22.11 5.68
C HIS A 399 18.29 -22.68 4.31
N LYS A 400 17.50 -21.96 3.51
CA LYS A 400 17.07 -22.40 2.17
C LYS A 400 17.85 -21.75 1.02
N GLY A 401 18.63 -20.70 1.29
CA GLY A 401 19.29 -19.91 0.25
C GLY A 401 18.37 -18.93 -0.47
N VAL A 402 17.09 -18.83 -0.08
CA VAL A 402 16.07 -18.00 -0.74
C VAL A 402 16.36 -16.51 -0.52
N LEU A 403 16.84 -16.13 0.66
CA LEU A 403 17.27 -14.75 0.91
C LEU A 403 18.48 -14.42 0.03
N ALA A 404 19.46 -15.33 -0.03
CA ALA A 404 20.64 -15.16 -0.87
C ALA A 404 20.32 -14.97 -2.35
N GLU A 405 19.36 -15.74 -2.87
CA GLU A 405 18.89 -15.64 -4.25
C GLU A 405 18.20 -14.30 -4.51
N ARG A 406 17.20 -13.95 -3.68
CA ARG A 406 16.36 -12.75 -3.86
C ARG A 406 17.14 -11.45 -3.74
N TYR A 407 18.08 -11.39 -2.80
CA TYR A 407 18.89 -10.20 -2.52
C TYR A 407 20.26 -10.26 -3.21
N ASP A 408 20.51 -11.23 -4.10
CA ASP A 408 21.79 -11.36 -4.79
C ASP A 408 23.00 -11.45 -3.83
N LEU A 409 22.81 -12.12 -2.69
CA LEU A 409 23.78 -12.26 -1.60
C LEU A 409 24.46 -13.65 -1.61
N GLN A 410 24.71 -14.24 -2.78
CA GLN A 410 25.28 -15.60 -2.85
C GLN A 410 26.70 -15.64 -2.25
N THR A 411 27.51 -14.61 -2.52
CA THR A 411 28.87 -14.45 -1.98
C THR A 411 28.91 -13.42 -0.86
N ALA A 412 28.77 -12.14 -1.19
CA ALA A 412 28.75 -11.03 -0.25
C ALA A 412 27.91 -9.87 -0.76
N GLY A 413 27.38 -9.10 0.18
CA GLY A 413 26.70 -7.85 -0.12
C GLY A 413 26.11 -7.18 1.12
N VAL A 414 25.79 -5.92 0.94
CA VAL A 414 25.28 -5.00 1.96
C VAL A 414 24.09 -4.29 1.37
N TYR A 415 22.96 -4.28 2.07
CA TYR A 415 21.74 -3.57 1.69
C TYR A 415 21.35 -2.63 2.82
N LEU A 416 21.21 -1.34 2.51
CA LEU A 416 20.57 -0.37 3.39
C LEU A 416 19.07 -0.34 3.08
N ILE A 417 18.25 -0.53 4.12
CA ILE A 417 16.79 -0.61 4.03
C ILE A 417 16.19 0.48 4.92
N ARG A 418 15.20 1.20 4.38
CA ARG A 418 14.46 2.28 5.05
C ARG A 418 13.52 1.76 6.13
N PRO A 419 13.05 2.65 7.03
CA PRO A 419 11.99 2.33 8.00
C PRO A 419 10.69 1.78 7.38
N ASP A 420 10.39 2.12 6.12
CA ASP A 420 9.24 1.61 5.37
C ASP A 420 9.57 0.39 4.49
N GLN A 421 10.64 -0.33 4.81
CA GLN A 421 11.05 -1.58 4.14
C GLN A 421 11.38 -1.43 2.65
N HIS A 422 11.76 -0.24 2.18
CA HIS A 422 12.29 -0.06 0.82
C HIS A 422 13.82 -0.07 0.82
N VAL A 423 14.41 -0.66 -0.22
CA VAL A 423 15.88 -0.66 -0.42
C VAL A 423 16.33 0.78 -0.72
N ALA A 424 17.16 1.36 0.14
CA ALA A 424 17.73 2.68 -0.10
C ALA A 424 19.04 2.61 -0.88
N ALA A 425 19.89 1.63 -0.61
CA ALA A 425 21.19 1.48 -1.25
C ALA A 425 21.69 0.04 -1.13
N ARG A 426 22.63 -0.35 -2.00
CA ARG A 426 23.29 -1.65 -1.92
C ARG A 426 24.73 -1.62 -2.44
N TRP A 427 25.59 -2.45 -1.86
CA TRP A 427 27.01 -2.60 -2.20
C TRP A 427 27.44 -4.06 -2.14
N ARG A 428 28.53 -4.41 -2.83
CA ARG A 428 29.14 -5.75 -2.74
C ARG A 428 30.09 -5.88 -1.56
N GLN A 429 30.65 -4.77 -1.12
CA GLN A 429 31.56 -4.68 0.02
C GLN A 429 31.08 -3.56 0.94
N LEU A 430 31.36 -3.72 2.23
CA LEU A 430 31.02 -2.71 3.22
C LEU A 430 31.99 -1.54 3.08
N ASP A 431 31.43 -0.36 2.81
CA ASP A 431 32.10 0.92 2.94
C ASP A 431 31.28 1.77 3.91
N LEU A 432 31.88 2.12 5.06
CA LEU A 432 31.17 2.83 6.12
C LEU A 432 30.88 4.28 5.76
N GLN A 433 31.72 4.91 4.95
CA GLN A 433 31.50 6.29 4.52
C GLN A 433 30.34 6.35 3.53
N GLU A 434 30.29 5.42 2.57
CA GLU A 434 29.18 5.30 1.62
C GLU A 434 27.88 4.90 2.33
N LEU A 435 27.93 4.00 3.32
CA LEU A 435 26.76 3.63 4.13
C LEU A 435 26.20 4.83 4.90
N GLU A 436 27.07 5.58 5.59
CA GLU A 436 26.66 6.78 6.33
C GLU A 436 26.08 7.84 5.38
N ALA A 437 26.72 8.07 4.24
CA ALA A 437 26.21 8.98 3.21
C ALA A 437 24.83 8.54 2.67
N ALA A 438 24.61 7.24 2.48
CA ALA A 438 23.33 6.70 2.03
C ALA A 438 22.22 6.85 3.10
N VAL A 439 22.54 6.71 4.39
CA VAL A 439 21.61 7.01 5.49
C VAL A 439 21.21 8.48 5.46
N GLN A 440 22.17 9.39 5.32
CA GLN A 440 21.90 10.84 5.21
C GLN A 440 21.09 11.18 3.95
N ARG A 441 21.38 10.51 2.82
CA ARG A 441 20.60 10.66 1.60
C ARG A 441 19.15 10.22 1.80
N ALA A 442 18.93 9.07 2.42
CA ALA A 442 17.61 8.55 2.72
C ALA A 442 16.85 9.43 3.73
N LEU A 443 17.56 10.16 4.60
CA LEU A 443 16.99 11.19 5.48
C LEU A 443 16.74 12.53 4.76
N GLY A 444 17.09 12.65 3.47
CA GLY A 444 16.84 13.85 2.68
C GLY A 444 17.80 15.01 2.97
N SER A 445 18.93 14.78 3.64
CA SER A 445 19.89 15.85 4.01
C SER A 445 20.37 16.66 2.79
N HIS A 446 20.54 16.00 1.63
CA HIS A 446 20.93 16.63 0.37
C HIS A 446 19.83 17.53 -0.26
N LEU A 447 18.56 17.35 0.09
CA LEU A 447 17.45 18.10 -0.49
C LEU A 447 17.36 19.53 0.04
N GLN A 448 18.01 19.80 1.17
CA GLN A 448 18.06 21.14 1.76
C GLN A 448 19.00 22.06 0.96
N GLU A 449 20.04 21.50 0.34
CA GLU A 449 21.02 22.23 -0.47
C GLU A 449 20.43 22.64 -1.82
N GLU A 450 19.55 21.82 -2.41
CA GLU A 450 18.91 22.09 -3.72
C GLU A 450 17.78 23.14 -3.66
N CYS A 451 17.17 23.38 -2.50
CA CYS A 451 16.17 24.46 -2.34
C CYS A 451 16.80 25.84 -2.10
N ALA A 452 18.11 25.90 -1.80
CA ALA A 452 18.84 27.13 -1.53
C ALA A 452 19.66 27.64 -2.74
N ALA A 453 19.71 26.85 -3.83
CA ALA A 453 20.32 27.17 -5.11
C ALA A 453 19.24 27.49 -6.16
#